data_AF-A0A916DV96-F1
#
_entry.id   AF-A0A916DV96-F1
#
_cell.length_a   1.000
_cell.length_b   1.000
_cell.length_c   1.000
_cell.angle_alpha   90.00
_cell.angle_beta   90.00
_cell.angle_gamma   90.00
#
_symmetry.space_group_name_H-M   'P 1'
#
loop_
_entity.id
_entity.type
_entity.pdbx_description
1 polymer ?
#
loop_
_entity_poly.entity_id
_entity_poly.type
_entity_poly.pdbx_seq_one_letter_code
_entity_poly.pdbx_strand_id
1 'polypeptide(L)'
;MSLRITTLKLFKLIKTLKKEEKRYFKLFTKNNRYKQGKYLEIFEVLNKQDNLDLDRYKKQLQHIKQLSSLQSYLYEQILQSLQTQYTSSNIERQIMDGLIRIELLFERHLMEEANALVSKIEKLATDYDKPLFLPLIYMWWFKIENSFLRYKDTSSKQFGEYKDKARKIMAVLTDYIQYYTAVSEGVFLKQYESSRTLLPALEQLEQAIDSYVPQHPESIPVKIIYLQLKAFFASVKYNYSDAYSYWSQLDQFLATMSPQLLEHYQYLYYDVIHSCAYNGSFVAPKTEIPSLLQKLATIPNSNSATQFIVVKHKLMLKMGQYQNALDYVNQATLDFSYLPLNYKFTFHYNLGVNYFIIRQYDEALNAFDVILEEKSTQVPHIRVAAFILKIITFYEKDEYLVLPYLLSTIQRQLKSAGILFQFEQLFLKFIKKIIRHPKSDRAALFIKFKEQYLEFIDQIEHSEQKEFLVFFNYQGWIDSHITNQKFANPFT
;
A
#
# COMPACT_ATOMS: atom_id res chain seq x y z
N MET A 1 4.16 20.36 -25.40
CA MET A 1 3.49 19.17 -25.97
C MET A 1 2.26 18.90 -25.11
N SER A 2 1.02 19.16 -25.58
CA SER A 2 -0.17 18.91 -24.74
C SER A 2 -0.54 17.43 -24.78
N LEU A 3 -0.54 16.76 -23.63
CA LEU A 3 -1.03 15.38 -23.52
C LEU A 3 -2.52 15.33 -23.93
N ARG A 4 -2.88 14.37 -24.78
CA ARG A 4 -4.30 14.13 -25.13
C ARG A 4 -5.00 13.50 -23.94
N ILE A 5 -5.98 14.20 -23.37
CA ILE A 5 -6.75 13.73 -22.22
C ILE A 5 -8.03 13.05 -22.71
N THR A 6 -8.28 11.83 -22.23
CA THR A 6 -9.53 11.11 -22.53
C THR A 6 -10.66 11.61 -21.63
N THR A 7 -11.91 11.48 -22.10
CA THR A 7 -13.10 11.82 -21.29
C THR A 7 -13.10 11.12 -19.94
N LEU A 8 -12.67 9.86 -19.89
CA LEU A 8 -12.58 9.09 -18.64
C LEU A 8 -11.59 9.71 -17.65
N LYS A 9 -10.40 10.12 -18.10
CA LYS A 9 -9.40 10.76 -17.23
C LYS A 9 -9.92 12.09 -16.68
N LEU A 10 -10.54 12.89 -17.54
CA LEU A 10 -11.15 14.16 -17.14
C LEU A 10 -12.31 13.96 -16.15
N PHE A 11 -13.19 13.00 -16.41
CA PHE A 11 -14.30 12.66 -15.51
C PHE A 11 -13.80 12.24 -14.14
N LYS A 12 -12.79 11.35 -14.08
CA LYS A 12 -12.16 10.93 -12.82
C LYS A 12 -11.64 12.13 -12.03
N LEU A 13 -10.89 13.04 -12.66
CA LEU A 13 -10.39 14.25 -11.99
C LEU A 13 -11.52 15.15 -11.49
N ILE A 14 -12.57 15.38 -12.27
CA ILE A 14 -13.71 16.20 -11.84
C ILE A 14 -14.41 15.60 -10.62
N LYS A 15 -14.46 14.26 -10.53
CA LYS A 15 -15.08 13.55 -9.43
C LYS A 15 -14.25 13.52 -8.15
N THR A 16 -12.93 13.69 -8.22
CA THR A 16 -12.10 13.84 -7.01
C THR A 16 -12.24 15.21 -6.35
N LEU A 17 -12.75 16.23 -7.06
CA LEU A 17 -12.87 17.58 -6.52
C LEU A 17 -13.93 17.66 -5.40
N LYS A 18 -13.56 18.30 -4.28
CA LYS A 18 -14.48 18.68 -3.20
C LYS A 18 -15.43 19.79 -3.66
N LYS A 19 -16.55 19.96 -2.95
CA LYS A 19 -17.55 21.02 -3.24
C LYS A 19 -16.92 22.41 -3.29
N GLU A 20 -15.99 22.70 -2.37
CA GLU A 20 -15.26 23.96 -2.29
C GLU A 20 -14.30 24.16 -3.46
N GLU A 21 -13.53 23.13 -3.83
CA GLU A 21 -12.63 23.14 -5.00
C GLU A 21 -13.40 23.35 -6.31
N LYS A 22 -14.57 22.70 -6.47
CA LYS A 22 -15.46 22.93 -7.61
C LYS A 22 -15.97 24.37 -7.66
N ARG A 23 -16.30 24.96 -6.51
CA ARG A 23 -16.73 26.37 -6.41
C ARG A 23 -15.57 27.31 -6.76
N TYR A 24 -14.38 27.04 -6.23
CA TYR A 24 -13.17 27.82 -6.50
C TYR A 24 -12.81 27.78 -7.99
N PHE A 25 -12.82 26.59 -8.62
CA PHE A 25 -12.57 26.45 -10.06
C PHE A 25 -13.53 27.29 -10.93
N LYS A 26 -14.83 27.31 -10.58
CA LYS A 26 -15.81 28.17 -11.25
C LYS A 26 -15.53 29.66 -11.10
N LEU A 27 -14.89 30.08 -10.00
CA LEU A 27 -14.46 31.47 -9.80
C LEU A 27 -13.15 31.76 -10.54
N PHE A 28 -12.18 30.86 -10.45
CA PHE A 28 -10.89 30.94 -11.14
C PHE A 28 -11.06 31.18 -12.65
N THR A 29 -12.02 30.48 -13.25
CA THR A 29 -12.34 30.57 -14.69
C THR A 29 -13.05 31.88 -15.08
N LYS A 30 -13.74 32.56 -14.16
CA LYS A 30 -14.35 33.88 -14.42
C LYS A 30 -13.33 34.97 -14.71
N ASN A 31 -12.08 34.81 -14.27
CA ASN A 31 -11.01 35.78 -14.51
C ASN A 31 -10.32 35.59 -15.87
N ASN A 32 -10.45 34.42 -16.53
CA ASN A 32 -9.82 34.12 -17.82
C ASN A 32 -10.79 34.29 -19.01
N ARG A 33 -10.82 35.49 -19.63
CA ARG A 33 -11.87 35.94 -20.58
C ARG A 33 -11.95 35.22 -21.95
N TYR A 34 -10.97 34.42 -22.37
CA TYR A 34 -10.85 34.02 -23.78
C TYR A 34 -11.58 32.72 -24.22
N LYS A 35 -12.05 31.84 -23.31
CA LYS A 35 -12.72 30.56 -23.69
C LYS A 35 -13.87 30.10 -22.78
N GLN A 36 -14.38 30.98 -21.91
CA GLN A 36 -15.15 30.64 -20.70
C GLN A 36 -16.35 29.70 -20.89
N GLY A 37 -17.18 29.88 -21.92
CA GLY A 37 -18.45 29.14 -22.02
C GLY A 37 -18.29 27.63 -22.27
N LYS A 38 -17.45 27.25 -23.23
CA LYS A 38 -17.46 25.88 -23.79
C LYS A 38 -16.81 24.85 -22.87
N TYR A 39 -15.71 25.17 -22.21
CA TYR A 39 -15.08 24.21 -21.29
C TYR A 39 -15.81 24.14 -19.94
N LEU A 40 -16.47 25.22 -19.49
CA LEU A 40 -17.34 25.16 -18.32
C LEU A 40 -18.57 24.29 -18.57
N GLU A 41 -19.13 24.35 -19.79
CA GLU A 41 -20.20 23.45 -20.19
C GLU A 41 -19.77 21.97 -20.12
N ILE A 42 -18.57 21.65 -20.62
CA ILE A 42 -17.98 20.31 -20.49
C ILE A 42 -17.85 19.89 -19.02
N PHE A 43 -17.35 20.80 -18.17
CA PHE A 43 -17.19 20.55 -16.74
C PHE A 43 -18.55 20.25 -16.08
N GLU A 44 -19.58 21.04 -16.34
CA GLU A 44 -20.91 20.85 -15.77
C GLU A 44 -21.55 19.54 -16.20
N VAL A 45 -21.46 19.19 -17.49
CA VAL A 45 -21.99 17.93 -18.01
C VAL A 45 -21.36 16.74 -17.30
N LEU A 46 -20.03 16.71 -17.19
CA LEU A 46 -19.33 15.61 -16.51
C LEU A 46 -19.55 15.61 -14.99
N ASN A 47 -19.58 16.79 -14.36
CA ASN A 47 -19.78 16.90 -12.92
C ASN A 47 -21.16 16.37 -12.48
N LYS A 48 -22.20 16.53 -13.30
CA LYS A 48 -23.57 16.07 -13.03
C LYS A 48 -23.80 14.56 -13.21
N GLN A 49 -22.94 13.85 -13.94
CA GLN A 49 -23.10 12.41 -14.16
C GLN A 49 -22.55 11.62 -12.99
N ASP A 50 -23.31 10.74 -12.34
CA ASP A 50 -22.77 9.90 -11.26
C ASP A 50 -21.82 8.82 -11.82
N ASN A 51 -22.23 8.19 -12.93
CA ASN A 51 -21.41 7.27 -13.71
C ASN A 51 -21.18 7.84 -15.11
N LEU A 52 -19.99 7.62 -15.68
CA LEU A 52 -19.66 8.16 -16.99
C LEU A 52 -20.46 7.47 -18.10
N ASP A 53 -21.32 8.23 -18.76
CA ASP A 53 -22.03 7.84 -19.97
C ASP A 53 -21.45 8.60 -21.17
N LEU A 54 -20.64 7.90 -21.97
CA LEU A 54 -19.93 8.46 -23.11
C LEU A 54 -20.86 8.87 -24.26
N ASP A 55 -21.97 8.15 -24.46
CA ASP A 55 -22.89 8.42 -25.57
C ASP A 55 -23.74 9.64 -25.24
N ARG A 56 -24.26 9.72 -24.02
CA ARG A 56 -24.92 10.92 -23.52
C ARG A 56 -23.98 12.13 -23.52
N TYR A 57 -22.74 11.94 -23.08
CA TYR A 57 -21.72 13.00 -23.08
C TYR A 57 -21.47 13.55 -24.50
N LYS A 58 -21.25 12.67 -25.49
CA LYS A 58 -21.02 13.06 -26.89
C LYS A 58 -22.25 13.74 -27.48
N LYS A 59 -23.45 13.21 -27.21
CA LYS A 59 -24.72 13.77 -27.71
C LYS A 59 -24.98 15.17 -27.15
N GLN A 60 -24.75 15.38 -25.86
CA GLN A 60 -24.96 16.68 -25.19
C GLN A 60 -23.98 17.77 -25.65
N LEU A 61 -22.79 17.39 -26.13
CA LEU A 61 -21.71 18.32 -26.48
C LEU A 61 -21.36 18.30 -27.98
N GLN A 62 -22.25 17.74 -28.81
CA GLN A 62 -22.04 17.58 -30.26
C GLN A 62 -21.80 18.92 -31.00
N HIS A 63 -22.32 20.03 -30.45
CA HIS A 63 -22.11 21.39 -30.98
C HIS A 63 -20.73 21.97 -30.68
N ILE A 64 -19.97 21.35 -29.76
CA ILE A 64 -18.64 21.82 -29.37
C ILE A 64 -17.59 21.25 -30.35
N LYS A 65 -17.18 22.09 -31.29
CA LYS A 65 -16.01 21.81 -32.16
C LYS A 65 -14.74 21.65 -31.31
N GLN A 66 -13.86 20.73 -31.73
CA GLN A 66 -12.58 20.42 -31.07
C GLN A 66 -12.73 19.99 -29.60
N LEU A 67 -13.76 19.18 -29.29
CA LEU A 67 -14.05 18.68 -27.95
C LEU A 67 -12.80 18.08 -27.28
N SER A 68 -12.01 17.27 -27.99
CA SER A 68 -10.77 16.68 -27.44
C SER A 68 -9.75 17.72 -27.00
N SER A 69 -9.57 18.81 -27.74
CA SER A 69 -8.64 19.89 -27.39
C SER A 69 -9.16 20.72 -26.20
N LEU A 70 -10.48 20.95 -26.14
CA LEU A 70 -11.12 21.63 -25.01
C LEU A 70 -11.12 20.78 -23.74
N GLN A 71 -11.17 19.45 -23.85
CA GLN A 71 -10.99 18.53 -22.73
C GLN A 71 -9.59 18.61 -22.15
N SER A 72 -8.54 18.55 -22.98
CA SER A 72 -7.16 18.75 -22.53
C SER A 72 -6.99 20.13 -21.90
N TYR A 73 -7.54 21.19 -22.50
CA TYR A 73 -7.49 22.53 -21.91
C TYR A 73 -8.21 22.62 -20.56
N LEU A 74 -9.42 22.05 -20.45
CA LEU A 74 -10.18 21.99 -19.20
C LEU A 74 -9.39 21.27 -18.11
N TYR A 75 -8.80 20.12 -18.44
CA TYR A 75 -7.96 19.35 -17.52
C TYR A 75 -6.83 20.21 -16.96
N GLU A 76 -6.07 20.90 -17.82
CA GLU A 76 -5.00 21.81 -17.41
C GLU A 76 -5.53 22.98 -16.56
N GLN A 77 -6.67 23.57 -16.92
CA GLN A 77 -7.26 24.66 -16.14
C GLN A 77 -7.73 24.21 -14.75
N ILE A 78 -8.27 22.99 -14.62
CA ILE A 78 -8.61 22.41 -13.30
C ILE A 78 -7.33 22.26 -12.47
N LEU A 79 -6.26 21.69 -13.04
CA LEU A 79 -4.99 21.54 -12.34
C LEU A 79 -4.39 22.89 -11.93
N GLN A 80 -4.40 23.89 -12.82
CA GLN A 80 -3.90 25.24 -12.53
C GLN A 80 -4.71 25.93 -11.43
N SER A 81 -6.03 25.73 -11.43
CA SER A 81 -6.90 26.24 -10.36
C SER A 81 -6.57 25.60 -9.01
N LEU A 82 -6.42 24.28 -8.97
CA LEU A 82 -6.01 23.57 -7.74
C LEU A 82 -4.65 24.07 -7.27
N GLN A 83 -3.69 24.18 -8.18
CA GLN A 83 -2.34 24.66 -7.88
C GLN A 83 -2.34 26.06 -7.23
N THR A 84 -3.22 26.95 -7.69
CA THR A 84 -3.38 28.31 -7.15
C THR A 84 -4.04 28.30 -5.76
N GLN A 85 -4.94 27.35 -5.52
CA GLN A 85 -5.63 27.19 -4.25
C GLN A 85 -4.70 26.68 -3.13
N TYR A 86 -3.71 25.85 -3.46
CA TYR A 86 -2.79 25.26 -2.48
C TYR A 86 -1.41 25.94 -2.39
N THR A 87 -1.23 27.12 -3.00
CA THR A 87 0.11 27.73 -3.17
C THR A 87 0.78 28.12 -1.84
N SER A 88 0.03 28.42 -0.78
CA SER A 88 0.60 28.94 0.47
C SER A 88 0.93 27.87 1.53
N SER A 89 0.32 26.68 1.51
CA SER A 89 0.46 25.69 2.59
C SER A 89 1.53 24.62 2.35
N ASN A 90 2.01 24.45 1.10
CA ASN A 90 2.97 23.40 0.77
C ASN A 90 4.43 23.93 0.77
N ILE A 91 5.27 23.38 1.64
CA ILE A 91 6.68 23.78 1.81
C ILE A 91 7.51 23.54 0.55
N GLU A 92 7.36 22.39 -0.11
CA GLU A 92 8.09 22.08 -1.34
C GLU A 92 7.74 23.08 -2.44
N ARG A 93 6.47 23.50 -2.50
CA ARG A 93 6.03 24.55 -3.42
C ARG A 93 6.68 25.89 -3.10
N GLN A 94 6.74 26.28 -1.82
CA GLN A 94 7.43 27.51 -1.42
C GLN A 94 8.92 27.49 -1.81
N ILE A 95 9.59 26.35 -1.66
CA ILE A 95 10.99 26.16 -2.09
C ILE A 95 11.10 26.27 -3.62
N MET A 96 10.26 25.59 -4.38
CA MET A 96 10.25 25.65 -5.86
C MET A 96 10.00 27.07 -6.38
N ASP A 97 8.98 27.76 -5.85
CA ASP A 97 8.70 29.15 -6.24
C ASP A 97 9.86 30.08 -5.86
N GLY A 98 10.56 29.80 -4.76
CA GLY A 98 11.78 30.49 -4.37
C GLY A 98 12.93 30.28 -5.36
N LEU A 99 13.15 29.05 -5.84
CA LEU A 99 14.15 28.75 -6.88
C LEU A 99 13.86 29.50 -8.18
N ILE A 100 12.60 29.56 -8.60
CA ILE A 100 12.18 30.34 -9.79
C ILE A 100 12.48 31.84 -9.59
N ARG A 101 12.20 32.38 -8.41
CA ARG A 101 12.51 33.79 -8.11
C ARG A 101 14.00 34.07 -8.06
N ILE A 102 14.82 33.15 -7.55
CA ILE A 102 16.28 33.27 -7.56
C ILE A 102 16.80 33.37 -8.99
N GLU A 103 16.31 32.51 -9.89
CA GLU A 103 16.68 32.54 -11.31
C GLU A 103 16.32 33.90 -11.95
N LEU A 104 15.11 34.40 -11.73
CA LEU A 104 14.68 35.70 -12.26
C LEU A 104 15.50 36.88 -11.74
N LEU A 105 15.89 36.86 -10.46
CA LEU A 105 16.74 37.91 -9.87
C LEU A 105 18.17 37.82 -10.42
N PHE A 106 18.70 36.60 -10.54
CA PHE A 106 20.01 36.34 -11.13
C PHE A 106 20.10 36.86 -12.57
N GLU A 107 19.10 36.58 -13.41
CA GLU A 107 19.01 37.08 -14.79
C GLU A 107 18.95 38.61 -14.88
N ARG A 108 18.45 39.27 -13.83
CA ARG A 108 18.37 40.74 -13.73
C ARG A 108 19.58 41.35 -13.03
N HIS A 109 20.60 40.55 -12.72
CA HIS A 109 21.81 40.96 -11.99
C HIS A 109 21.56 41.45 -10.54
N LEU A 110 20.42 41.08 -9.93
CA LEU A 110 20.05 41.40 -8.54
C LEU A 110 20.56 40.30 -7.59
N MET A 111 21.88 40.26 -7.42
CA MET A 111 22.59 39.13 -6.80
C MET A 111 22.45 39.08 -5.26
N GLU A 112 22.33 40.23 -4.60
CA GLU A 112 22.16 40.28 -3.14
C GLU A 112 20.76 39.78 -2.74
N GLU A 113 19.74 40.17 -3.50
CA GLU A 113 18.38 39.73 -3.34
C GLU A 113 18.24 38.23 -3.67
N ALA A 114 18.95 37.77 -4.70
CA ALA A 114 19.02 36.34 -5.03
C ALA A 114 19.66 35.53 -3.88
N ASN A 115 20.79 36.00 -3.33
CA ASN A 115 21.46 35.34 -2.20
C ASN A 115 20.59 35.34 -0.93
N ALA A 116 19.87 36.43 -0.64
CA ALA A 116 18.94 36.49 0.48
C ALA A 116 17.80 35.45 0.33
N LEU A 117 17.30 35.25 -0.89
CA LEU A 117 16.33 34.18 -1.16
C LEU A 117 16.94 32.79 -1.04
N VAL A 118 18.18 32.57 -1.49
CA VAL A 118 18.90 31.29 -1.29
C VAL A 118 18.95 30.93 0.19
N SER A 119 19.41 31.84 1.06
CA SER A 119 19.47 31.58 2.50
C SER A 119 18.09 31.30 3.10
N LYS A 120 17.05 32.01 2.63
CA LYS A 120 15.67 31.79 3.09
C LYS A 120 15.17 30.38 2.74
N ILE A 121 15.34 29.94 1.49
CA ILE A 121 14.85 28.62 1.07
C ILE A 121 15.75 27.47 1.55
N GLU A 122 17.05 27.72 1.77
CA GLU A 122 17.95 26.77 2.42
C GLU A 122 17.49 26.46 3.84
N LYS A 123 17.21 27.51 4.63
CA LYS A 123 16.67 27.37 5.97
C LYS A 123 15.36 26.59 5.94
N LEU A 124 14.45 26.94 5.04
CA LEU A 124 13.17 26.24 4.89
C LEU A 124 13.36 24.76 4.52
N ALA A 125 14.24 24.43 3.57
CA ALA A 125 14.54 23.06 3.20
C ALA A 125 15.20 22.27 4.34
N THR A 126 15.98 22.92 5.19
CA THR A 126 16.65 22.29 6.34
C THR A 126 15.68 22.07 7.49
N ASP A 127 14.88 23.07 7.86
CA ASP A 127 13.91 23.03 8.96
C ASP A 127 12.83 21.94 8.75
N TYR A 128 12.48 21.67 7.49
CA TYR A 128 11.50 20.64 7.10
C TYR A 128 12.12 19.35 6.55
N ASP A 129 13.44 19.23 6.66
CA ASP A 129 14.27 18.13 6.15
C ASP A 129 13.88 17.65 4.75
N LYS A 130 14.12 18.53 3.77
CA LYS A 130 13.82 18.35 2.34
C LYS A 130 15.12 18.17 1.55
N PRO A 131 15.81 17.02 1.70
CA PRO A 131 17.16 16.82 1.18
C PRO A 131 17.26 16.89 -0.36
N LEU A 132 16.18 16.54 -1.07
CA LEU A 132 16.14 16.59 -2.54
C LEU A 132 16.33 18.00 -3.13
N PHE A 133 15.98 19.06 -2.39
CA PHE A 133 16.10 20.44 -2.87
C PHE A 133 17.46 21.07 -2.58
N LEU A 134 18.14 20.61 -1.53
CA LEU A 134 19.38 21.19 -1.04
C LEU A 134 20.51 21.23 -2.09
N PRO A 135 20.74 20.21 -2.96
CA PRO A 135 21.76 20.32 -4.01
C PRO A 135 21.49 21.46 -4.98
N LEU A 136 20.24 21.65 -5.39
CA LEU A 136 19.86 22.75 -6.29
C LEU A 136 20.05 24.11 -5.62
N ILE A 137 19.70 24.22 -4.33
CA ILE A 137 19.89 25.44 -3.54
C ILE A 137 21.39 25.77 -3.43
N TYR A 138 22.23 24.79 -3.11
CA TYR A 138 23.69 24.99 -3.03
C TYR A 138 24.31 25.31 -4.39
N MET A 139 23.82 24.70 -5.48
CA MET A 139 24.24 25.06 -6.84
C MET A 139 23.93 26.51 -7.17
N TRP A 140 22.75 27.02 -6.78
CA TRP A 140 22.40 28.43 -6.96
C TRP A 140 23.31 29.36 -6.16
N TRP A 141 23.65 29.00 -4.92
CA TRP A 141 24.64 29.74 -4.14
C TRP A 141 25.97 29.87 -4.90
N PHE A 142 26.55 28.74 -5.36
CA PHE A 142 27.79 28.78 -6.13
C PHE A 142 27.67 29.57 -7.45
N LYS A 143 26.53 29.49 -8.15
CA LYS A 143 26.31 30.28 -9.39
C LYS A 143 26.35 31.78 -9.12
N ILE A 144 25.72 32.24 -8.03
CA ILE A 144 25.71 33.66 -7.65
C ILE A 144 27.11 34.11 -7.26
N GLU A 145 27.83 33.36 -6.43
CA GLU A 145 29.19 33.72 -6.01
C GLU A 145 30.21 33.71 -7.15
N ASN A 146 30.08 32.77 -8.09
CA ASN A 146 30.89 32.72 -9.31
C ASN A 146 30.62 33.90 -10.25
N SER A 147 29.40 34.46 -10.21
CA SER A 147 29.07 35.62 -11.04
C SER A 147 29.90 36.82 -10.61
N PHE A 148 30.59 37.43 -11.58
CA PHE A 148 31.47 38.59 -11.36
C PHE A 148 32.61 38.38 -10.34
N LEU A 149 32.98 37.12 -10.02
CA LEU A 149 33.98 36.81 -8.98
C LEU A 149 33.66 37.48 -7.64
N ARG A 150 32.38 37.48 -7.24
CA ARG A 150 31.85 38.14 -6.02
C ARG A 150 32.35 37.56 -4.70
N TYR A 151 33.28 36.62 -4.72
CA TYR A 151 33.99 36.11 -3.55
C TYR A 151 34.73 37.16 -2.71
N LYS A 152 34.83 38.41 -3.17
CA LYS A 152 35.42 39.52 -2.41
C LYS A 152 34.72 39.76 -1.06
N ASP A 153 33.41 39.49 -0.98
CA ASP A 153 32.60 39.64 0.23
C ASP A 153 32.30 38.30 0.94
N THR A 154 32.75 37.17 0.36
CA THR A 154 32.53 35.82 0.88
C THR A 154 33.77 35.32 1.61
N SER A 155 33.63 35.03 2.90
CA SER A 155 34.74 34.49 3.69
C SER A 155 35.15 33.08 3.21
N SER A 156 36.44 32.76 3.34
CA SER A 156 36.96 31.40 3.09
C SER A 156 36.22 30.33 3.91
N LYS A 157 35.76 30.72 5.10
CA LYS A 157 34.92 29.91 5.98
C LYS A 157 33.57 29.58 5.33
N GLN A 158 32.84 30.59 4.85
CA GLN A 158 31.53 30.39 4.22
C GLN A 158 31.62 29.54 2.94
N PHE A 159 32.66 29.74 2.13
CA PHE A 159 32.92 28.86 0.98
C PHE A 159 33.16 27.41 1.39
N GLY A 160 33.97 27.19 2.44
CA GLY A 160 34.20 25.87 3.02
C GLY A 160 32.90 25.21 3.51
N GLU A 161 32.05 25.98 4.19
CA GLU A 161 30.76 25.51 4.69
C GLU A 161 29.84 25.02 3.56
N TYR A 162 29.68 25.79 2.48
CA TYR A 162 28.84 25.36 1.35
C TYR A 162 29.42 24.16 0.60
N LYS A 163 30.75 24.07 0.47
CA LYS A 163 31.42 22.90 -0.11
C LYS A 163 31.17 21.65 0.74
N ASP A 164 31.24 21.77 2.05
CA ASP A 164 31.00 20.66 2.97
C ASP A 164 29.52 20.26 3.02
N LYS A 165 28.60 21.24 3.03
CA LYS A 165 27.16 21.01 2.89
C LYS A 165 26.84 20.25 1.60
N ALA A 166 27.39 20.68 0.47
CA ALA A 166 27.22 20.01 -0.83
C ALA A 166 27.78 18.58 -0.83
N ARG A 167 28.91 18.32 -0.16
CA ARG A 167 29.45 16.96 -0.03
C ARG A 167 28.55 16.06 0.83
N LYS A 168 28.13 16.55 2.00
CA LYS A 168 27.32 15.79 2.97
C LYS A 168 25.95 15.43 2.40
N ILE A 169 25.30 16.37 1.70
CA ILE A 169 23.97 16.11 1.14
C ILE A 169 23.99 15.02 0.05
N MET A 170 25.09 14.90 -0.70
CA MET A 170 25.21 13.86 -1.71
C MET A 170 25.21 12.46 -1.09
N ALA A 171 25.86 12.27 0.06
CA ALA A 171 25.83 11.00 0.78
C ALA A 171 24.41 10.65 1.26
N VAL A 172 23.69 11.62 1.84
CA VAL A 172 22.27 11.46 2.23
C VAL A 172 21.39 11.07 1.04
N LEU A 173 21.62 11.69 -0.14
CA LEU A 173 20.85 11.39 -1.34
C LEU A 173 21.16 10.02 -1.94
N THR A 174 22.41 9.57 -1.86
CA THR A 174 22.79 8.20 -2.25
C THR A 174 21.98 7.19 -1.45
N ASP A 175 21.98 7.32 -0.11
CA ASP A 175 21.22 6.42 0.77
C ASP A 175 19.71 6.48 0.47
N TYR A 176 19.17 7.70 0.36
CA TYR A 176 17.74 7.92 0.09
C TYR A 176 17.30 7.25 -1.22
N ILE A 177 18.05 7.48 -2.30
CA ILE A 177 17.73 6.93 -3.62
C ILE A 177 17.90 5.41 -3.61
N GLN A 178 18.98 4.88 -3.04
CA GLN A 178 19.24 3.45 -2.96
C GLN A 178 18.10 2.70 -2.26
N TYR A 179 17.63 3.19 -1.12
CA TYR A 179 16.51 2.56 -0.42
C TYR A 179 15.19 2.71 -1.18
N TYR A 180 14.94 3.88 -1.77
CA TYR A 180 13.73 4.10 -2.55
C TYR A 180 13.66 3.19 -3.78
N THR A 181 14.79 3.02 -4.49
CA THR A 181 14.87 2.11 -5.63
C THR A 181 14.78 0.66 -5.20
N ALA A 182 15.37 0.28 -4.07
CA ALA A 182 15.24 -1.07 -3.53
C ALA A 182 13.79 -1.43 -3.15
N VAL A 183 13.04 -0.50 -2.53
CA VAL A 183 11.60 -0.70 -2.30
C VAL A 183 10.87 -0.89 -3.62
N SER A 184 11.17 -0.03 -4.60
CA SER A 184 10.52 -0.06 -5.92
C SER A 184 10.80 -1.37 -6.67
N GLU A 185 12.05 -1.85 -6.63
CA GLU A 185 12.46 -3.12 -7.20
C GLU A 185 11.80 -4.28 -6.48
N GLY A 186 11.76 -4.27 -5.15
CA GLY A 186 11.05 -5.28 -4.38
C GLY A 186 9.54 -5.34 -4.68
N VAL A 187 8.88 -4.20 -4.89
CA VAL A 187 7.47 -4.13 -5.31
C VAL A 187 7.31 -4.70 -6.73
N PHE A 188 8.23 -4.36 -7.64
CA PHE A 188 8.25 -4.91 -9.00
C PHE A 188 8.41 -6.44 -8.97
N LEU A 189 9.39 -6.96 -8.23
CA LEU A 189 9.61 -8.40 -8.06
C LEU A 189 8.35 -9.07 -7.51
N LYS A 190 7.72 -8.53 -6.45
CA LYS A 190 6.48 -9.08 -5.88
C LYS A 190 5.34 -9.15 -6.90
N GLN A 191 5.30 -8.24 -7.87
CA GLN A 191 4.24 -8.18 -8.87
C GLN A 191 4.47 -9.14 -10.05
N TYR A 192 5.73 -9.38 -10.43
CA TYR A 192 6.07 -10.07 -11.67
C TYR A 192 6.78 -11.41 -11.47
N GLU A 193 7.45 -11.61 -10.34
CA GLU A 193 8.08 -12.89 -10.01
C GLU A 193 7.06 -13.92 -9.54
N SER A 194 7.37 -15.18 -9.83
CA SER A 194 6.61 -16.29 -9.27
C SER A 194 6.91 -16.44 -7.78
N SER A 195 6.00 -17.08 -7.03
CA SER A 195 6.25 -17.41 -5.62
C SER A 195 7.55 -18.20 -5.40
N ARG A 196 8.08 -18.91 -6.43
CA ARG A 196 9.30 -19.74 -6.37
C ARG A 196 10.62 -18.97 -6.55
N THR A 197 10.52 -17.80 -7.17
CA THR A 197 11.69 -16.99 -7.57
C THR A 197 11.77 -15.70 -6.78
N LEU A 198 10.68 -15.32 -6.11
CA LEU A 198 10.55 -14.08 -5.36
C LEU A 198 11.52 -14.00 -4.17
N LEU A 199 11.59 -15.00 -3.29
CA LEU A 199 12.46 -14.88 -2.12
C LEU A 199 13.95 -14.87 -2.49
N PRO A 200 14.45 -15.73 -3.40
CA PRO A 200 15.83 -15.65 -3.88
C PRO A 200 16.18 -14.29 -4.50
N ALA A 201 15.28 -13.73 -5.31
CA ALA A 201 15.50 -12.42 -5.91
C ALA A 201 15.56 -11.30 -4.84
N LEU A 202 14.69 -11.38 -3.83
CA LEU A 202 14.70 -10.43 -2.71
C LEU A 202 15.94 -10.58 -1.82
N GLU A 203 16.46 -11.79 -1.64
CA GLU A 203 17.71 -12.01 -0.91
C GLU A 203 18.91 -11.42 -1.64
N GLN A 204 18.98 -11.58 -2.97
CA GLN A 204 20.00 -10.93 -3.79
C GLN A 204 19.90 -9.42 -3.71
N LEU A 205 18.69 -8.86 -3.79
CA LEU A 205 18.46 -7.44 -3.62
C LEU A 205 18.89 -6.96 -2.23
N GLU A 206 18.54 -7.69 -1.17
CA GLU A 206 18.94 -7.34 0.19
C GLU A 206 20.47 -7.41 0.41
N GLN A 207 21.16 -8.34 -0.24
CA GLN A 207 22.63 -8.43 -0.21
C GLN A 207 23.31 -7.32 -1.03
N ALA A 208 22.67 -6.85 -2.11
CA ALA A 208 23.18 -5.76 -2.93
C ALA A 208 23.01 -4.37 -2.29
N ILE A 209 22.13 -4.26 -1.29
CA ILE A 209 21.98 -3.05 -0.50
C ILE A 209 23.10 -3.05 0.54
N ASP A 210 24.07 -2.15 0.38
CA ASP A 210 25.14 -1.94 1.35
C ASP A 210 24.57 -1.93 2.76
N SER A 211 25.17 -2.75 3.65
CA SER A 211 24.77 -2.84 5.05
C SER A 211 24.76 -1.41 5.61
N TYR A 212 23.58 -0.95 6.02
CA TYR A 212 23.40 0.39 6.58
C TYR A 212 24.44 0.61 7.68
N VAL A 213 25.46 1.40 7.36
CA VAL A 213 26.27 2.06 8.37
C VAL A 213 25.57 3.42 8.53
N PRO A 214 24.93 3.72 9.67
CA PRO A 214 24.39 5.04 9.94
C PRO A 214 25.53 6.07 9.94
N GLN A 215 25.95 6.52 8.76
CA GLN A 215 26.83 7.68 8.63
C GLN A 215 26.02 8.97 8.80
N HIS A 216 24.71 8.92 8.50
CA HIS A 216 23.79 10.06 8.52
C HIS A 216 22.44 9.77 9.23
N PRO A 217 22.44 9.45 10.54
CA PRO A 217 21.22 9.22 11.32
C PRO A 217 20.26 10.43 11.44
N GLU A 218 20.61 11.59 10.87
CA GLU A 218 19.87 12.86 11.03
C GLU A 218 18.76 13.07 9.99
N SER A 219 18.79 12.42 8.81
CA SER A 219 17.77 12.67 7.78
C SER A 219 16.50 11.82 7.98
N ILE A 220 15.39 12.52 8.18
CA ILE A 220 14.03 12.04 8.35
C ILE A 220 13.56 11.21 7.14
N PRO A 221 13.60 11.68 5.87
CA PRO A 221 13.22 10.86 4.72
C PRO A 221 14.04 9.57 4.58
N VAL A 222 15.35 9.61 4.85
CA VAL A 222 16.22 8.42 4.80
C VAL A 222 15.79 7.39 5.83
N LYS A 223 15.58 7.82 7.09
CA LYS A 223 15.11 6.93 8.16
C LYS A 223 13.73 6.34 7.86
N ILE A 224 12.81 7.14 7.31
CA ILE A 224 11.48 6.68 6.88
C ILE A 224 11.62 5.58 5.83
N ILE A 225 12.30 5.85 4.72
CA ILE A 225 12.35 4.88 3.60
C ILE A 225 13.13 3.62 3.98
N TYR A 226 14.14 3.73 4.85
CA TYR A 226 14.87 2.58 5.39
C TYR A 226 13.95 1.66 6.22
N LEU A 227 13.17 2.22 7.15
CA LEU A 227 12.23 1.42 7.94
C LEU A 227 11.13 0.82 7.07
N GLN A 228 10.63 1.57 6.07
CA GLN A 228 9.67 1.05 5.10
C GLN A 228 10.25 -0.11 4.27
N LEU A 229 11.50 -0.01 3.84
CA LEU A 229 12.22 -1.07 3.12
C LEU A 229 12.31 -2.34 3.97
N LYS A 230 12.79 -2.21 5.22
CA LYS A 230 12.91 -3.35 6.13
C LYS A 230 11.56 -3.98 6.45
N ALA A 231 10.54 -3.17 6.71
CA ALA A 231 9.19 -3.65 6.93
C ALA A 231 8.59 -4.35 5.69
N PHE A 232 8.86 -3.82 4.51
CA PHE A 232 8.43 -4.40 3.24
C PHE A 232 9.08 -5.76 3.00
N PHE A 233 10.40 -5.87 3.11
CA PHE A 233 11.11 -7.15 2.95
C PHE A 233 10.63 -8.19 3.95
N ALA A 234 10.49 -7.82 5.23
CA ALA A 234 9.95 -8.71 6.25
C ALA A 234 8.54 -9.19 5.90
N SER A 235 7.66 -8.30 5.42
CA SER A 235 6.29 -8.66 5.04
C SER A 235 6.22 -9.59 3.83
N VAL A 236 7.08 -9.40 2.82
CA VAL A 236 7.12 -10.29 1.65
C VAL A 236 7.71 -11.66 1.98
N LYS A 237 8.64 -11.71 2.95
CA LYS A 237 9.18 -12.96 3.52
C LYS A 237 8.23 -13.62 4.54
N TYR A 238 7.00 -13.13 4.69
CA TYR A 238 6.00 -13.59 5.65
C TYR A 238 6.44 -13.50 7.13
N ASN A 239 7.47 -12.71 7.42
CA ASN A 239 7.90 -12.40 8.78
C ASN A 239 7.14 -11.16 9.26
N TYR A 240 5.86 -11.35 9.58
CA TYR A 240 4.99 -10.28 10.03
C TYR A 240 5.39 -9.71 11.41
N SER A 241 6.15 -10.47 12.21
CA SER A 241 6.69 -10.02 13.49
C SER A 241 7.68 -8.87 13.28
N ASP A 242 8.68 -9.09 12.43
CA ASP A 242 9.67 -8.06 12.12
C ASP A 242 9.02 -6.91 11.34
N ALA A 243 8.12 -7.21 10.41
CA ALA A 243 7.38 -6.16 9.70
C ALA A 243 6.60 -5.26 10.67
N TYR A 244 5.86 -5.85 11.62
CA TYR A 244 5.13 -5.12 12.65
C TYR A 244 6.07 -4.31 13.55
N SER A 245 7.23 -4.86 13.90
CA SER A 245 8.27 -4.16 14.68
C SER A 245 8.78 -2.92 13.94
N TYR A 246 9.17 -3.04 12.67
CA TYR A 246 9.66 -1.89 11.88
C TYR A 246 8.58 -0.82 11.67
N TRP A 247 7.33 -1.22 11.40
CA TRP A 247 6.22 -0.26 11.32
C TRP A 247 5.97 0.43 12.65
N SER A 248 6.07 -0.29 13.77
CA SER A 248 5.91 0.28 15.11
C SER A 248 7.06 1.24 15.48
N GLN A 249 8.29 0.95 15.08
CA GLN A 249 9.43 1.87 15.21
C GLN A 249 9.19 3.15 14.39
N LEU A 250 8.61 3.02 13.19
CA LEU A 250 8.26 4.17 12.36
C LEU A 250 7.11 4.99 12.97
N ASP A 251 6.08 4.35 13.52
CA ASP A 251 5.00 5.03 14.27
C ASP A 251 5.55 5.80 15.48
N GLN A 252 6.42 5.17 16.27
CA GLN A 252 7.11 5.83 17.39
C GLN A 252 7.96 7.00 16.91
N PHE A 253 8.69 6.85 15.81
CA PHE A 253 9.50 7.93 15.24
C PHE A 253 8.64 9.12 14.80
N LEU A 254 7.53 8.88 14.08
CA LEU A 254 6.60 9.94 13.69
C LEU A 254 5.97 10.64 14.90
N ALA A 255 5.69 9.90 15.98
CA ALA A 255 5.17 10.47 17.22
C ALA A 255 6.15 11.43 17.94
N THR A 256 7.46 11.38 17.62
CA THR A 256 8.44 12.34 18.16
C THR A 256 8.51 13.66 17.39
N MET A 257 7.82 13.76 16.23
CA MET A 257 7.84 14.97 15.41
C MET A 257 6.97 16.08 15.99
N SER A 258 7.34 17.34 15.71
CA SER A 258 6.48 18.48 16.04
C SER A 258 5.16 18.43 15.26
N PRO A 259 4.06 19.01 15.77
CA PRO A 259 2.78 19.04 15.07
C PRO A 259 2.86 19.62 13.65
N GLN A 260 3.68 20.67 13.47
CA GLN A 260 3.90 21.32 12.18
C GLN A 260 4.59 20.38 11.19
N LEU A 261 5.58 19.60 11.65
CA LEU A 261 6.29 18.65 10.79
C LEU A 261 5.40 17.45 10.46
N LEU A 262 4.63 16.96 11.44
CA LEU A 262 3.71 15.84 11.25
C LEU A 262 2.59 16.17 10.25
N GLU A 263 2.13 17.42 10.18
CA GLU A 263 1.18 17.88 9.15
C GLU A 263 1.71 17.61 7.73
N HIS A 264 3.02 17.77 7.50
CA HIS A 264 3.65 17.46 6.22
C HIS A 264 3.77 15.96 5.94
N TYR A 265 3.81 15.14 6.98
CA TYR A 265 3.85 13.68 6.88
C TYR A 265 2.49 13.02 7.12
N GLN A 266 1.39 13.78 7.13
CA GLN A 266 0.07 13.26 7.53
C GLN A 266 -0.38 12.06 6.68
N TYR A 267 -0.15 12.09 5.37
CA TYR A 267 -0.48 10.97 4.49
C TYR A 267 0.34 9.71 4.86
N LEU A 268 1.65 9.88 5.06
CA LEU A 268 2.53 8.81 5.52
C LEU A 268 2.10 8.27 6.88
N TYR A 269 1.70 9.14 7.81
CA TYR A 269 1.24 8.74 9.14
C TYR A 269 0.03 7.80 9.07
N TYR A 270 -0.93 8.08 8.18
CA TYR A 270 -2.07 7.19 7.95
C TYR A 270 -1.66 5.85 7.34
N ASP A 271 -0.72 5.87 6.39
CA ASP A 271 -0.17 4.64 5.80
C ASP A 271 0.59 3.79 6.84
N VAL A 272 1.29 4.43 7.79
CA VAL A 272 2.00 3.76 8.89
C VAL A 272 1.02 3.12 9.85
N ILE A 273 -0.01 3.84 10.31
CA ILE A 273 -1.04 3.24 11.19
C ILE A 273 -1.72 2.06 10.48
N HIS A 274 -2.10 2.23 9.22
CA HIS A 274 -2.67 1.15 8.42
C HIS A 274 -1.75 -0.06 8.36
N SER A 275 -0.46 0.15 8.10
CA SER A 275 0.53 -0.91 7.97
C SER A 275 0.83 -1.60 9.30
N CYS A 276 0.91 -0.85 10.42
CA CYS A 276 0.95 -1.40 11.77
C CYS A 276 -0.25 -2.32 12.02
N ALA A 277 -1.45 -1.85 11.73
CA ALA A 277 -2.67 -2.61 11.94
C ALA A 277 -2.76 -3.85 11.03
N TYR A 278 -2.38 -3.73 9.75
CA TYR A 278 -2.34 -4.85 8.82
C TYR A 278 -1.36 -5.92 9.29
N ASN A 279 -0.10 -5.58 9.56
CA ASN A 279 0.90 -6.56 9.99
C ASN A 279 0.59 -7.09 11.40
N GLY A 280 0.13 -6.23 12.31
CA GLY A 280 -0.33 -6.60 13.65
C GLY A 280 -1.52 -7.57 13.62
N SER A 281 -2.37 -7.51 12.59
CA SER A 281 -3.46 -8.48 12.43
C SER A 281 -2.99 -9.93 12.25
N PHE A 282 -1.71 -10.14 11.92
CA PHE A 282 -1.10 -11.47 11.86
C PHE A 282 -0.41 -11.83 13.19
N VAL A 283 0.31 -10.90 13.83
CA VAL A 283 1.24 -11.24 14.93
C VAL A 283 0.99 -10.54 16.26
N ALA A 284 0.31 -9.39 16.29
CA ALA A 284 0.14 -8.62 17.52
C ALA A 284 -0.66 -9.42 18.57
N PRO A 285 -0.28 -9.36 19.86
CA PRO A 285 -1.02 -10.01 20.92
C PRO A 285 -2.42 -9.40 21.04
N LYS A 286 -3.41 -10.20 21.47
CA LYS A 286 -4.81 -9.75 21.58
C LYS A 286 -4.97 -8.50 22.46
N THR A 287 -4.08 -8.31 23.43
CA THR A 287 -4.05 -7.14 24.32
C THR A 287 -3.70 -5.83 23.61
N GLU A 288 -2.97 -5.87 22.49
CA GLU A 288 -2.58 -4.68 21.72
C GLU A 288 -3.62 -4.29 20.65
N ILE A 289 -4.46 -5.23 20.21
CA ILE A 289 -5.44 -5.00 19.14
C ILE A 289 -6.38 -3.82 19.42
N PRO A 290 -6.93 -3.61 20.64
CA PRO A 290 -7.76 -2.45 20.93
C PRO A 290 -7.06 -1.10 20.66
N SER A 291 -5.76 -1.00 20.97
CA SER A 291 -4.96 0.20 20.70
C SER A 291 -4.80 0.43 19.19
N LEU A 292 -4.55 -0.63 18.41
CA LEU A 292 -4.47 -0.54 16.95
C LEU A 292 -5.80 -0.09 16.33
N LEU A 293 -6.93 -0.60 16.82
CA LEU A 293 -8.26 -0.19 16.36
C LEU A 293 -8.54 1.28 16.70
N GLN A 294 -8.15 1.74 17.89
CA GLN A 294 -8.27 3.14 18.30
C GLN A 294 -7.43 4.05 17.40
N LYS A 295 -6.18 3.69 17.10
CA LYS A 295 -5.33 4.44 16.17
C LYS A 295 -5.93 4.47 14.77
N LEU A 296 -6.41 3.35 14.24
CA LEU A 296 -7.08 3.31 12.94
C LEU A 296 -8.29 4.23 12.87
N ALA A 297 -9.04 4.38 13.97
CA ALA A 297 -10.22 5.24 14.04
C ALA A 297 -9.89 6.74 13.90
N THR A 298 -8.63 7.16 14.13
CA THR A 298 -8.21 8.57 13.96
C THR A 298 -8.04 8.95 12.49
N ILE A 299 -7.89 7.96 11.60
CA ILE A 299 -7.72 8.21 10.17
C ILE A 299 -9.06 8.65 9.55
N PRO A 300 -9.08 9.76 8.78
CA PRO A 300 -10.27 10.16 8.03
C PRO A 300 -10.76 9.04 7.11
N ASN A 301 -12.07 8.84 7.05
CA ASN A 301 -12.70 7.77 6.26
C ASN A 301 -12.31 6.34 6.66
N SER A 302 -11.73 6.11 7.85
CA SER A 302 -11.35 4.76 8.30
C SER A 302 -12.54 3.78 8.43
N ASN A 303 -13.78 4.29 8.48
CA ASN A 303 -15.00 3.49 8.54
C ASN A 303 -15.68 3.31 7.17
N SER A 304 -15.21 3.99 6.13
CA SER A 304 -15.83 3.96 4.79
C SER A 304 -14.87 3.53 3.68
N ALA A 305 -13.56 3.71 3.84
CA ALA A 305 -12.59 3.23 2.88
C ALA A 305 -12.36 1.72 3.03
N THR A 306 -12.52 1.00 1.92
CA THR A 306 -12.44 -0.47 1.84
C THR A 306 -11.18 -1.04 2.48
N GLN A 307 -9.99 -0.47 2.24
CA GLN A 307 -8.75 -1.03 2.81
C GLN A 307 -8.77 -1.10 4.35
N PHE A 308 -9.33 -0.09 5.02
CA PHE A 308 -9.42 -0.05 6.47
C PHE A 308 -10.47 -1.03 7.00
N ILE A 309 -11.57 -1.20 6.27
CA ILE A 309 -12.62 -2.17 6.62
C ILE A 309 -12.05 -3.59 6.60
N VAL A 310 -11.26 -3.95 5.58
CA VAL A 310 -10.61 -5.27 5.48
C VAL A 310 -9.67 -5.53 6.66
N VAL A 311 -8.86 -4.54 7.05
CA VAL A 311 -7.93 -4.68 8.20
C VAL A 311 -8.69 -4.77 9.53
N LYS A 312 -9.69 -3.91 9.75
CA LYS A 312 -10.53 -3.94 10.96
C LYS A 312 -11.25 -5.27 11.09
N HIS A 313 -11.80 -5.78 10.00
CA HIS A 313 -12.44 -7.10 9.95
C HIS A 313 -11.48 -8.17 10.47
N LYS A 314 -10.26 -8.25 9.92
CA LYS A 314 -9.26 -9.24 10.35
C LYS A 314 -8.87 -9.10 11.83
N LEU A 315 -8.68 -7.88 12.32
CA LEU A 315 -8.38 -7.62 13.73
C LEU A 315 -9.51 -8.11 14.66
N MET A 316 -10.78 -7.88 14.28
CA MET A 316 -11.93 -8.40 15.03
C MET A 316 -11.96 -9.93 15.04
N LEU A 317 -11.64 -10.59 13.92
CA LEU A 317 -11.55 -12.05 13.90
C LEU A 317 -10.43 -12.56 14.82
N LYS A 318 -9.28 -11.88 14.86
CA LYS A 318 -8.18 -12.24 15.78
C LYS A 318 -8.57 -12.08 17.25
N MET A 319 -9.44 -11.13 17.58
CA MET A 319 -10.04 -11.01 18.92
C MET A 319 -11.11 -12.07 19.21
N GLY A 320 -11.52 -12.89 18.24
CA GLY A 320 -12.61 -13.86 18.37
C GLY A 320 -14.01 -13.25 18.29
N GLN A 321 -14.13 -12.01 17.78
CA GLN A 321 -15.40 -11.28 17.68
C GLN A 321 -16.13 -11.58 16.37
N TYR A 322 -16.37 -12.86 16.08
CA TYR A 322 -16.83 -13.34 14.76
C TYR A 322 -18.18 -12.76 14.31
N GLN A 323 -19.18 -12.75 15.20
CA GLN A 323 -20.51 -12.20 14.88
C GLN A 323 -20.44 -10.68 14.66
N ASN A 324 -19.83 -9.95 15.60
CA ASN A 324 -19.65 -8.50 15.46
C ASN A 324 -18.87 -8.14 14.19
N ALA A 325 -17.89 -8.96 13.82
CA ALA A 325 -17.12 -8.82 12.59
C ALA A 325 -17.99 -8.97 11.34
N LEU A 326 -18.95 -9.92 11.32
CA LEU A 326 -19.93 -10.04 10.23
C LEU A 326 -20.86 -8.83 10.18
N ASP A 327 -21.42 -8.44 11.32
CA ASP A 327 -22.34 -7.31 11.40
C ASP A 327 -21.68 -6.02 10.89
N TYR A 328 -20.41 -5.82 11.25
CA TYR A 328 -19.59 -4.71 10.78
C TYR A 328 -19.43 -4.69 9.26
N VAL A 329 -19.00 -5.81 8.64
CA VAL A 329 -18.76 -5.84 7.19
C VAL A 329 -20.06 -5.84 6.38
N ASN A 330 -21.15 -6.38 6.92
CA ASN A 330 -22.46 -6.38 6.26
C ASN A 330 -23.10 -4.98 6.21
N GLN A 331 -22.75 -4.10 7.14
CA GLN A 331 -23.20 -2.70 7.15
C GLN A 331 -22.29 -1.78 6.31
N ALA A 332 -21.11 -2.26 5.91
CA ALA A 332 -20.14 -1.47 5.17
C ALA A 332 -20.43 -1.44 3.67
N THR A 333 -20.18 -0.28 3.04
CA THR A 333 -20.14 -0.19 1.57
C THR A 333 -18.71 -0.45 1.11
N LEU A 334 -18.51 -1.50 0.32
CA LEU A 334 -17.18 -1.91 -0.16
C LEU A 334 -17.03 -1.57 -1.65
N ASP A 335 -15.96 -0.84 -1.97
CA ASP A 335 -15.51 -0.60 -3.34
C ASP A 335 -14.07 -1.07 -3.51
N PHE A 336 -13.88 -2.09 -4.34
CA PHE A 336 -12.56 -2.65 -4.66
C PHE A 336 -11.97 -2.08 -5.96
N SER A 337 -12.68 -1.20 -6.68
CA SER A 337 -12.32 -0.76 -8.04
C SER A 337 -10.96 -0.05 -8.14
N TYR A 338 -10.51 0.55 -7.05
CA TYR A 338 -9.25 1.31 -6.98
C TYR A 338 -8.17 0.59 -6.17
N LEU A 339 -8.49 -0.56 -5.58
CA LEU A 339 -7.56 -1.32 -4.76
C LEU A 339 -6.91 -2.43 -5.58
N PRO A 340 -5.65 -2.79 -5.27
CA PRO A 340 -5.06 -3.98 -5.85
C PRO A 340 -5.85 -5.24 -5.43
N LEU A 341 -5.84 -6.26 -6.30
CA LEU A 341 -6.68 -7.46 -6.20
C LEU A 341 -6.52 -8.20 -4.85
N ASN A 342 -5.34 -8.08 -4.23
CA ASN A 342 -5.04 -8.68 -2.92
C ASN A 342 -6.01 -8.23 -1.82
N TYR A 343 -6.57 -7.02 -1.86
CA TYR A 343 -7.56 -6.58 -0.88
C TYR A 343 -8.89 -7.31 -1.05
N LYS A 344 -9.36 -7.49 -2.29
CA LYS A 344 -10.57 -8.27 -2.59
C LYS A 344 -10.38 -9.72 -2.12
N PHE A 345 -9.26 -10.34 -2.47
CA PHE A 345 -8.97 -11.71 -2.07
C PHE A 345 -8.85 -11.87 -0.55
N THR A 346 -8.10 -10.98 0.12
CA THR A 346 -7.99 -10.97 1.59
C THR A 346 -9.35 -10.80 2.25
N PHE A 347 -10.21 -9.90 1.74
CA PHE A 347 -11.55 -9.70 2.28
C PHE A 347 -12.40 -10.96 2.20
N HIS A 348 -12.53 -11.56 1.01
CA HIS A 348 -13.34 -12.76 0.83
C HIS A 348 -12.75 -13.96 1.58
N TYR A 349 -11.43 -14.04 1.72
CA TYR A 349 -10.78 -15.07 2.51
C TYR A 349 -11.14 -14.93 3.99
N ASN A 350 -11.01 -13.73 4.55
CA ASN A 350 -11.39 -13.44 5.93
C ASN A 350 -12.89 -13.68 6.16
N LEU A 351 -13.73 -13.34 5.18
CA LEU A 351 -15.17 -13.56 5.23
C LEU A 351 -15.50 -15.06 5.26
N GLY A 352 -14.85 -15.86 4.41
CA GLY A 352 -14.99 -17.31 4.40
C GLY A 352 -14.54 -17.96 5.70
N VAL A 353 -13.39 -17.53 6.25
CA VAL A 353 -12.93 -17.96 7.59
C VAL A 353 -13.93 -17.59 8.68
N ASN A 354 -14.50 -16.38 8.62
CA ASN A 354 -15.47 -15.92 9.61
C ASN A 354 -16.73 -16.81 9.61
N TYR A 355 -17.31 -17.04 8.43
CA TYR A 355 -18.45 -17.94 8.25
C TYR A 355 -18.15 -19.38 8.64
N PHE A 356 -16.95 -19.88 8.31
CA PHE A 356 -16.50 -21.21 8.69
C PHE A 356 -16.50 -21.40 10.22
N ILE A 357 -15.96 -20.44 10.98
CA ILE A 357 -15.91 -20.54 12.44
C ILE A 357 -17.30 -20.53 13.07
N ILE A 358 -18.22 -19.71 12.56
CA ILE A 358 -19.60 -19.70 13.04
C ILE A 358 -20.46 -20.83 12.43
N ARG A 359 -19.85 -21.76 11.69
CA ARG A 359 -20.47 -22.96 11.08
C ARG A 359 -21.52 -22.68 10.01
N GLN A 360 -21.45 -21.51 9.40
CA GLN A 360 -22.21 -21.15 8.20
C GLN A 360 -21.41 -21.63 6.97
N TYR A 361 -21.38 -22.95 6.77
CA TYR A 361 -20.46 -23.57 5.82
C TYR A 361 -20.78 -23.24 4.35
N ASP A 362 -22.06 -23.07 4.00
CA ASP A 362 -22.44 -22.72 2.63
C ASP A 362 -22.00 -21.29 2.27
N GLU A 363 -22.15 -20.35 3.19
CA GLU A 363 -21.67 -18.98 3.07
C GLU A 363 -20.13 -18.91 3.02
N ALA A 364 -19.45 -19.77 3.80
CA ALA A 364 -18.00 -19.91 3.75
C ALA A 364 -17.53 -20.38 2.36
N LEU A 365 -18.17 -21.41 1.80
CA LEU A 365 -17.88 -21.93 0.46
C LEU A 365 -18.09 -20.85 -0.61
N ASN A 366 -19.21 -20.12 -0.55
CA ASN A 366 -19.49 -19.02 -1.47
C ASN A 366 -18.42 -17.92 -1.41
N ALA A 367 -17.95 -17.57 -0.20
CA ALA A 367 -16.90 -16.58 -0.03
C ALA A 367 -15.56 -17.05 -0.64
N PHE A 368 -15.20 -18.32 -0.46
CA PHE A 368 -14.00 -18.89 -1.11
C PHE A 368 -14.14 -18.95 -2.63
N ASP A 369 -15.33 -19.24 -3.15
CA ASP A 369 -15.56 -19.32 -4.61
C ASP A 369 -15.37 -17.99 -5.32
N VAL A 370 -15.66 -16.85 -4.68
CA VAL A 370 -15.32 -15.52 -5.25
C VAL A 370 -13.82 -15.39 -5.56
N ILE A 371 -12.94 -16.02 -4.77
CA ILE A 371 -11.49 -16.02 -5.01
C ILE A 371 -11.13 -17.00 -6.13
N LEU A 372 -11.73 -18.20 -6.10
CA LEU A 372 -11.35 -19.30 -6.98
C LEU A 372 -11.87 -19.14 -8.41
N GLU A 373 -13.00 -18.46 -8.60
CA GLU A 373 -13.60 -18.15 -9.90
C GLU A 373 -12.94 -16.95 -10.61
N GLU A 374 -12.14 -16.16 -9.88
CA GLU A 374 -11.41 -15.04 -10.45
C GLU A 374 -10.38 -15.53 -11.49
N LYS A 375 -10.44 -14.94 -12.70
CA LYS A 375 -9.61 -15.35 -13.84
C LYS A 375 -8.15 -14.95 -13.67
N SER A 376 -7.88 -13.90 -12.88
CA SER A 376 -6.53 -13.40 -12.64
C SER A 376 -5.67 -14.43 -11.89
N THR A 377 -4.49 -14.74 -12.42
CA THR A 377 -3.50 -15.61 -11.78
C THR A 377 -2.67 -14.91 -10.71
N GLN A 378 -2.94 -13.62 -10.44
CA GLN A 378 -2.26 -12.86 -9.39
C GLN A 378 -2.63 -13.37 -8.00
N VAL A 379 -1.76 -13.11 -7.02
CA VAL A 379 -1.96 -13.45 -5.61
C VAL A 379 -2.21 -14.96 -5.40
N PRO A 380 -1.32 -15.84 -5.94
CA PRO A 380 -1.58 -17.27 -6.01
C PRO A 380 -1.76 -17.92 -4.63
N HIS A 381 -1.09 -17.40 -3.62
CA HIS A 381 -1.10 -17.93 -2.27
C HIS A 381 -2.46 -17.88 -1.56
N ILE A 382 -3.21 -16.77 -1.69
CA ILE A 382 -4.56 -16.69 -1.12
C ILE A 382 -5.47 -17.69 -1.83
N ARG A 383 -5.24 -17.95 -3.12
CA ARG A 383 -5.97 -18.98 -3.87
C ARG A 383 -5.68 -20.38 -3.33
N VAL A 384 -4.41 -20.70 -3.04
CA VAL A 384 -4.03 -21.97 -2.39
C VAL A 384 -4.73 -22.11 -1.05
N ALA A 385 -4.67 -21.08 -0.21
CA ALA A 385 -5.33 -21.08 1.10
C ALA A 385 -6.86 -21.27 0.96
N ALA A 386 -7.51 -20.60 0.01
CA ALA A 386 -8.93 -20.75 -0.28
C ALA A 386 -9.29 -22.16 -0.76
N PHE A 387 -8.46 -22.80 -1.60
CA PHE A 387 -8.66 -24.19 -1.99
C PHE A 387 -8.60 -25.15 -0.80
N ILE A 388 -7.60 -24.98 0.07
CA ILE A 388 -7.44 -25.79 1.27
C ILE A 388 -8.63 -25.58 2.20
N LEU A 389 -9.04 -24.34 2.46
CA LEU A 389 -10.20 -24.08 3.31
C LEU A 389 -11.51 -24.56 2.70
N LYS A 390 -11.66 -24.54 1.37
CA LYS A 390 -12.80 -25.15 0.69
C LYS A 390 -12.85 -26.66 0.97
N ILE A 391 -11.71 -27.36 0.91
CA ILE A 391 -11.61 -28.78 1.28
C ILE A 391 -11.98 -29.00 2.75
N ILE A 392 -11.40 -28.21 3.66
CA ILE A 392 -11.69 -28.30 5.10
C ILE A 392 -13.18 -28.06 5.36
N THR A 393 -13.78 -27.07 4.71
CA THR A 393 -15.19 -26.72 4.88
C THR A 393 -16.12 -27.86 4.46
N PHE A 394 -15.86 -28.51 3.32
CA PHE A 394 -16.62 -29.71 2.93
C PHE A 394 -16.43 -30.88 3.89
N TYR A 395 -15.20 -31.04 4.41
CA TYR A 395 -14.93 -32.07 5.42
C TYR A 395 -15.71 -31.82 6.72
N GLU A 396 -15.71 -30.59 7.24
CA GLU A 396 -16.46 -30.19 8.44
C GLU A 396 -17.98 -30.24 8.24
N LYS A 397 -18.45 -30.06 7.01
CA LYS A 397 -19.87 -30.18 6.63
C LYS A 397 -20.32 -31.65 6.49
N ASP A 398 -19.44 -32.64 6.70
CA ASP A 398 -19.71 -34.07 6.48
C ASP A 398 -20.04 -34.44 5.00
N GLU A 399 -19.70 -33.58 4.03
CA GLU A 399 -19.98 -33.74 2.60
C GLU A 399 -18.89 -34.58 1.88
N TYR A 400 -18.63 -35.78 2.39
CA TYR A 400 -17.49 -36.60 1.94
C TYR A 400 -17.57 -37.08 0.48
N LEU A 401 -18.78 -37.16 -0.09
CA LEU A 401 -19.00 -37.64 -1.46
C LEU A 401 -18.43 -36.71 -2.53
N VAL A 402 -18.36 -35.41 -2.23
CA VAL A 402 -17.86 -34.38 -3.16
C VAL A 402 -16.33 -34.34 -3.17
N LEU A 403 -15.69 -34.68 -2.05
CA LEU A 403 -14.25 -34.53 -1.83
C LEU A 403 -13.37 -35.29 -2.84
N PRO A 404 -13.65 -36.55 -3.26
CA PRO A 404 -12.81 -37.24 -4.23
C PRO A 404 -12.63 -36.47 -5.55
N TYR A 405 -13.74 -35.94 -6.09
CA TYR A 405 -13.71 -35.14 -7.32
C TYR A 405 -13.03 -33.78 -7.11
N LEU A 406 -13.36 -33.12 -6.00
CA LEU A 406 -12.80 -31.82 -5.65
C LEU A 406 -11.26 -31.88 -5.50
N LEU A 407 -10.76 -32.87 -4.76
CA LEU A 407 -9.32 -33.08 -4.54
C LEU A 407 -8.57 -33.25 -5.87
N SER A 408 -9.10 -34.05 -6.80
CA SER A 408 -8.48 -34.24 -8.12
C SER A 408 -8.47 -32.95 -8.94
N THR A 409 -9.56 -32.18 -8.88
CA THR A 409 -9.67 -30.89 -9.57
C THR A 409 -8.68 -29.86 -9.02
N ILE A 410 -8.64 -29.70 -7.70
CA ILE A 410 -7.74 -28.77 -7.00
C ILE A 410 -6.28 -29.17 -7.25
N GLN A 411 -5.93 -30.46 -7.12
CA GLN A 411 -4.57 -30.93 -7.38
C GLN A 411 -4.12 -30.58 -8.81
N ARG A 412 -4.98 -30.77 -9.81
CA ARG A 412 -4.69 -30.41 -11.20
C ARG A 412 -4.48 -28.90 -11.34
N GLN A 413 -5.34 -28.07 -10.75
CA GLN A 413 -5.25 -26.61 -10.82
C GLN A 413 -3.95 -26.10 -10.17
N LEU A 414 -3.66 -26.53 -8.93
CA LEU A 414 -2.43 -26.17 -8.23
C LEU A 414 -1.17 -26.60 -9.02
N LYS A 415 -1.18 -27.82 -9.58
CA LYS A 415 -0.08 -28.32 -10.42
C LYS A 415 0.09 -27.49 -11.68
N SER A 416 -0.99 -27.20 -12.40
CA SER A 416 -0.94 -26.41 -13.63
C SER A 416 -0.48 -24.97 -13.42
N ALA A 417 -0.73 -24.41 -12.23
CA ALA A 417 -0.30 -23.08 -11.85
C ALA A 417 1.10 -23.04 -11.20
N GLY A 418 1.79 -24.18 -11.04
CA GLY A 418 3.13 -24.23 -10.44
C GLY A 418 3.18 -23.99 -8.93
N ILE A 419 2.03 -23.97 -8.26
CA ILE A 419 1.87 -23.61 -6.83
C ILE A 419 1.45 -24.79 -5.95
N LEU A 420 1.70 -26.01 -6.41
CA LEU A 420 1.53 -27.24 -5.62
C LEU A 420 2.83 -27.52 -4.85
N PHE A 421 2.99 -26.98 -3.65
CA PHE A 421 4.16 -27.22 -2.79
C PHE A 421 4.02 -28.50 -1.98
N GLN A 422 5.00 -28.78 -1.12
CA GLN A 422 5.06 -30.04 -0.38
C GLN A 422 3.91 -30.17 0.63
N PHE A 423 3.55 -29.06 1.29
CA PHE A 423 2.42 -29.03 2.22
C PHE A 423 1.10 -29.38 1.53
N GLU A 424 0.78 -28.76 0.39
CA GLU A 424 -0.47 -29.05 -0.33
C GLU A 424 -0.52 -30.53 -0.75
N GLN A 425 0.60 -31.10 -1.18
CA GLN A 425 0.68 -32.52 -1.52
C GLN A 425 0.43 -33.41 -0.31
N LEU A 426 1.03 -33.07 0.83
CA LEU A 426 0.84 -33.79 2.09
C LEU A 426 -0.63 -33.72 2.54
N PHE A 427 -1.22 -32.51 2.53
CA PHE A 427 -2.60 -32.25 2.90
C PHE A 427 -3.61 -32.97 2.00
N LEU A 428 -3.46 -32.90 0.68
CA LEU A 428 -4.34 -33.59 -0.26
C LEU A 428 -4.28 -35.12 -0.10
N LYS A 429 -3.09 -35.68 0.15
CA LYS A 429 -2.92 -37.12 0.44
C LYS A 429 -3.63 -37.49 1.75
N PHE A 430 -3.48 -36.67 2.78
CA PHE A 430 -4.14 -36.85 4.07
C PHE A 430 -5.67 -36.87 3.93
N ILE A 431 -6.27 -35.85 3.27
CA ILE A 431 -7.72 -35.79 3.09
C ILE A 431 -8.22 -36.98 2.26
N LYS A 432 -7.51 -37.36 1.18
CA LYS A 432 -7.87 -38.54 0.37
C LYS A 432 -7.87 -39.84 1.19
N LYS A 433 -6.97 -39.94 2.18
CA LYS A 433 -6.93 -41.08 3.09
C LYS A 433 -8.09 -41.01 4.09
N ILE A 434 -8.26 -39.90 4.81
CA ILE A 434 -9.19 -39.82 5.93
C ILE A 434 -10.66 -40.02 5.53
N ILE A 435 -11.06 -39.57 4.34
CA ILE A 435 -12.44 -39.74 3.84
C ILE A 435 -12.81 -41.18 3.52
N ARG A 436 -11.81 -42.07 3.35
CA ARG A 436 -12.01 -43.50 3.08
C ARG A 436 -12.13 -44.33 4.35
N HIS A 437 -11.81 -43.75 5.51
CA HIS A 437 -11.85 -44.43 6.79
C HIS A 437 -13.09 -44.05 7.60
N PRO A 438 -13.66 -45.02 8.37
CA PRO A 438 -14.74 -44.75 9.31
C PRO A 438 -14.36 -43.68 10.34
N LYS A 439 -15.34 -42.92 10.85
CA LYS A 439 -15.09 -41.84 11.82
C LYS A 439 -14.31 -42.31 13.07
N SER A 440 -14.49 -43.55 13.51
CA SER A 440 -13.77 -44.16 14.65
C SER A 440 -12.25 -44.18 14.48
N ASP A 441 -11.76 -44.34 13.24
CA ASP A 441 -10.33 -44.57 12.97
C ASP A 441 -9.60 -43.27 12.63
N ARG A 442 -10.35 -42.16 12.48
CA ARG A 442 -9.82 -40.89 11.99
C ARG A 442 -8.91 -40.20 12.99
N ALA A 443 -9.14 -40.34 14.30
CA ALA A 443 -8.28 -39.74 15.32
C ALA A 443 -6.83 -40.21 15.18
N ALA A 444 -6.61 -41.52 14.95
CA ALA A 444 -5.27 -42.07 14.70
C ALA A 444 -4.62 -41.53 13.41
N LEU A 445 -5.44 -41.25 12.37
CA LEU A 445 -4.95 -40.64 11.14
C LEU A 445 -4.56 -39.17 11.32
N PHE A 446 -5.30 -38.41 12.14
CA PHE A 446 -4.94 -37.05 12.50
C PHE A 446 -3.65 -36.99 13.31
N ILE A 447 -3.43 -37.91 14.27
CA ILE A 447 -2.18 -38.01 15.03
C ILE A 447 -1.00 -38.23 14.07
N LYS A 448 -1.11 -39.20 13.16
CA LYS A 448 -0.06 -39.47 12.16
C LYS A 448 0.18 -38.27 11.24
N PHE A 449 -0.88 -37.57 10.84
CA PHE A 449 -0.74 -36.36 10.03
C PHE A 449 -0.09 -35.22 10.80
N LYS A 450 -0.38 -35.08 12.10
CA LYS A 450 0.26 -34.09 12.98
C LYS A 450 1.78 -34.31 13.04
N GLU A 451 2.23 -35.56 13.19
CA GLU A 451 3.67 -35.90 13.18
C GLU A 451 4.33 -35.45 11.86
N GLN A 452 3.72 -35.80 10.72
CA GLN A 452 4.22 -35.40 9.39
C GLN A 452 4.20 -33.88 9.18
N TYR A 453 3.18 -33.21 9.73
CA TYR A 453 3.05 -31.77 9.70
C TYR A 453 4.18 -31.11 10.50
N LEU A 454 4.42 -31.54 11.73
CA LEU A 454 5.47 -30.98 12.59
C LEU A 454 6.87 -31.20 11.99
N GLU A 455 7.15 -32.41 11.49
CA GLU A 455 8.41 -32.71 10.78
C GLU A 455 8.60 -31.80 9.57
N PHE A 456 7.52 -31.54 8.81
CA PHE A 456 7.57 -30.61 7.69
C PHE A 456 7.84 -29.16 8.15
N ILE A 457 7.20 -28.69 9.23
CA ILE A 457 7.42 -27.35 9.78
C ILE A 457 8.89 -27.12 10.17
N ASP A 458 9.50 -28.10 10.84
CA ASP A 458 10.91 -28.02 11.28
C ASP A 458 11.87 -27.91 10.08
N GLN A 459 11.53 -28.50 8.93
CA GLN A 459 12.38 -28.49 7.73
C GLN A 459 12.32 -27.16 6.94
N ILE A 460 11.30 -26.33 7.15
CA ILE A 460 11.03 -25.15 6.30
C ILE A 460 11.41 -23.82 6.96
N GLU A 461 12.27 -23.83 7.98
CA GLU A 461 12.53 -22.67 8.86
C GLU A 461 12.90 -21.36 8.10
N HIS A 462 13.48 -21.46 6.92
CA HIS A 462 13.83 -20.29 6.07
C HIS A 462 13.28 -20.38 4.63
N SER A 463 12.19 -21.13 4.40
CA SER A 463 11.68 -21.33 3.05
C SER A 463 10.38 -20.58 2.77
N GLU A 464 10.14 -20.32 1.47
CA GLU A 464 8.89 -19.76 0.92
C GLU A 464 7.66 -20.61 1.29
N GLN A 465 7.87 -21.87 1.68
CA GLN A 465 6.80 -22.78 2.09
C GLN A 465 6.22 -22.46 3.47
N LYS A 466 6.70 -21.43 4.18
CA LYS A 466 6.06 -20.95 5.43
C LYS A 466 4.78 -20.18 5.21
N GLU A 467 4.53 -19.70 3.99
CA GLU A 467 3.42 -18.80 3.69
C GLU A 467 2.05 -19.30 4.16
N PHE A 468 1.75 -20.60 4.01
CA PHE A 468 0.45 -21.16 4.37
C PHE A 468 0.13 -21.00 5.87
N LEU A 469 1.15 -20.95 6.74
CA LEU A 469 1.01 -20.79 8.21
C LEU A 469 0.32 -19.49 8.62
N VAL A 470 0.35 -18.50 7.73
CA VAL A 470 -0.19 -17.15 7.95
C VAL A 470 -1.72 -17.14 7.78
N PHE A 471 -2.25 -18.08 6.99
CA PHE A 471 -3.63 -18.06 6.53
C PHE A 471 -4.58 -18.77 7.49
N PHE A 472 -4.15 -19.87 8.11
CA PHE A 472 -5.02 -20.69 8.93
C PHE A 472 -4.24 -21.47 10.00
N ASN A 473 -4.84 -21.62 11.18
CA ASN A 473 -4.30 -22.41 12.27
C ASN A 473 -4.54 -23.91 12.03
N TYR A 474 -3.76 -24.49 11.10
CA TYR A 474 -3.81 -25.90 10.75
C TYR A 474 -3.56 -26.80 11.96
N GLN A 475 -2.59 -26.44 12.81
CA GLN A 475 -2.29 -27.20 14.02
C GLN A 475 -3.50 -27.23 14.96
N GLY A 476 -4.13 -26.08 15.23
CA GLY A 476 -5.33 -26.02 16.06
C GLY A 476 -6.50 -26.82 15.48
N TRP A 477 -6.64 -26.85 14.15
CA TRP A 477 -7.66 -27.66 13.48
C TRP A 477 -7.39 -29.15 13.65
N ILE A 478 -6.15 -29.60 13.41
CA ILE A 478 -5.71 -30.98 13.64
C ILE A 478 -5.95 -31.38 15.10
N ASP A 479 -5.54 -30.54 16.05
CA ASP A 479 -5.68 -30.80 17.49
C ASP A 479 -7.14 -30.90 17.93
N SER A 480 -8.02 -30.11 17.32
CA SER A 480 -9.46 -30.17 17.61
C SER A 480 -10.06 -31.54 17.25
N HIS A 481 -9.59 -32.18 16.17
CA HIS A 481 -10.02 -33.52 15.76
C HIS A 481 -9.38 -34.65 16.56
N ILE A 482 -8.16 -34.45 17.08
CA ILE A 482 -7.50 -35.43 17.97
C ILE A 482 -8.18 -35.43 19.35
N THR A 483 -8.48 -34.26 19.87
CA THR A 483 -9.04 -34.07 21.22
C THR A 483 -10.57 -34.09 21.27
N ASN A 484 -11.22 -34.17 20.11
CA ASN A 484 -12.67 -34.07 19.95
C ASN A 484 -13.25 -32.77 20.55
N GLN A 485 -12.51 -31.67 20.42
CA GLN A 485 -12.92 -30.34 20.83
C GLN A 485 -13.38 -29.52 19.63
N LYS A 486 -14.16 -28.46 19.89
CA LYS A 486 -14.56 -27.53 18.82
C LYS A 486 -13.36 -26.66 18.44
N PHE A 487 -13.04 -26.60 17.16
CA PHE A 487 -12.09 -25.62 16.64
C PHE A 487 -12.63 -24.20 16.86
N ALA A 488 -11.86 -23.36 17.54
CA ALA A 488 -12.32 -22.04 18.01
C ALA A 488 -11.44 -20.86 17.57
N ASN A 489 -10.20 -21.11 17.15
CA ASN A 489 -9.26 -20.05 16.76
C ASN A 489 -8.61 -20.35 15.40
N PRO A 490 -9.07 -19.71 14.31
CA PRO A 490 -8.53 -19.91 12.97
C PRO A 490 -7.17 -19.22 12.73
N PHE A 491 -6.70 -18.38 13.66
CA PHE A 491 -5.42 -17.68 13.53
C PHE A 491 -4.42 -18.19 14.57
N THR A 492 -3.18 -18.31 14.15
CA THR A 492 -2.04 -18.73 14.97
C THR A 492 -1.64 -17.67 15.99
#